data_AF-A0A7S0EDQ5-F1
#
_entry.id   AF-A0A7S0EDQ5-F1
#
_cell.length_a   1.000
_cell.length_b   1.000
_cell.length_c   1.000
_cell.angle_alpha   90.00
_cell.angle_beta   90.00
_cell.angle_gamma   90.00
#
_symmetry.space_group_name_H-M   'P 1'
#
loop_
_entity.id
_entity.type
_entity.pdbx_description
1 polymer ?
#
loop_
_entity_poly.entity_id
_entity_poly.type
_entity_poly.pdbx_seq_one_letter_code
_entity_poly.pdbx_strand_id
1 'polypeptide(L)'
;TQDASTSVPAGSDGSAAAGRSAGGEMKAWSDGQRFGEDEHGQEQLLDENGTQVMMAWERPYMVRCIDALQITEADSVLEIGFGCGYSADRIQAARPRRHTIIECAEPVLERLRAWAAARPG
;
A
#
# COMPACT_ATOMS: atom_id res chain seq x y z
N THR A 1 39.32 40.58 45.32
CA THR A 1 40.45 40.36 44.39
C THR A 1 40.04 39.28 43.43
N GLN A 2 39.84 39.69 42.17
CA GLN A 2 39.74 38.97 40.89
C GLN A 2 39.23 37.51 40.80
N ASP A 3 38.16 37.40 40.00
CA ASP A 3 37.94 36.51 38.84
C ASP A 3 38.60 35.12 38.77
N ALA A 4 37.75 34.12 38.53
CA ALA A 4 38.00 33.09 37.54
C ALA A 4 36.68 32.46 37.06
N SER A 5 36.12 33.04 36.00
CA SER A 5 35.12 32.42 35.15
C SER A 5 35.76 31.20 34.48
N THR A 6 35.17 30.01 34.62
CA THR A 6 35.58 28.83 33.85
C THR A 6 34.36 28.34 33.07
N SER A 7 34.40 28.59 31.77
CA SER A 7 33.37 28.24 30.80
C SER A 7 33.30 26.72 30.60
N VAL A 8 32.10 26.15 30.70
CA VAL A 8 31.82 24.77 30.26
C VAL A 8 31.64 24.78 28.74
N PRO A 9 32.31 23.90 27.97
CA PRO A 9 32.14 23.87 26.52
C PRO A 9 30.79 23.25 26.15
N ALA A 10 30.12 23.85 25.16
CA ALA A 10 28.93 23.31 24.54
C ALA A 10 29.31 22.07 23.70
N GLY A 11 29.01 20.88 24.22
CA GLY A 11 28.99 19.64 23.46
C GLY A 11 27.71 19.56 22.65
N SER A 12 27.84 19.61 21.34
CA SER A 12 26.77 19.51 20.37
C SER A 12 26.29 18.06 20.20
N ASP A 13 25.34 17.63 21.02
CA ASP A 13 24.56 16.42 20.75
C ASP A 13 23.17 16.85 20.27
N GLY A 14 23.10 17.11 18.97
CA GLY A 14 21.87 17.45 18.28
C GLY A 14 21.91 16.89 16.88
N SER A 15 21.92 15.56 16.74
CA SER A 15 21.39 14.97 15.51
C SER A 15 19.91 15.31 15.47
N ALA A 16 19.59 16.40 14.79
CA ALA A 16 18.21 16.74 14.49
C ALA A 16 17.64 15.59 13.67
N ALA A 17 16.80 14.78 14.30
CA ALA A 17 15.87 13.93 13.57
C ALA A 17 15.01 14.89 12.75
N ALA A 18 15.35 15.02 11.46
CA ALA A 18 14.56 15.76 10.51
C ALA A 18 13.17 15.10 10.50
N GLY A 19 12.19 15.77 11.11
CA GLY A 19 10.80 15.34 11.06
C GLY A 19 10.41 15.22 9.61
N ARG A 20 10.18 14.00 9.15
CA ARG A 20 9.67 13.77 7.79
C ARG A 20 8.27 14.37 7.76
N SER A 21 7.94 15.10 6.70
CA SER A 21 6.54 15.53 6.51
C SER A 21 5.69 14.28 6.30
N ALA A 22 4.45 14.27 6.79
CA ALA A 22 3.56 13.13 6.64
C ALA A 22 3.45 12.64 5.17
N GLY A 23 3.54 13.56 4.20
CA GLY A 23 3.58 13.23 2.78
C GLY A 23 4.87 12.52 2.32
N GLY A 24 6.02 12.85 2.92
CA GLY A 24 7.28 12.18 2.64
C GLY A 24 7.35 10.77 3.24
N GLU A 25 6.75 10.57 4.42
CA GLU A 25 6.66 9.24 5.05
C GLU A 25 5.74 8.30 4.27
N MET A 26 4.56 8.79 3.89
CA MET A 26 3.61 8.00 3.09
C MET A 26 4.21 7.55 1.75
N LYS A 27 4.91 8.47 1.06
CA LYS A 27 5.54 8.15 -0.22
C LYS A 27 6.64 7.10 -0.08
N ALA A 28 7.47 7.19 0.97
CA ALA A 28 8.50 6.20 1.22
C ALA A 28 7.89 4.80 1.45
N TRP A 29 6.82 4.73 2.25
CA TRP A 29 6.11 3.48 2.49
C TRP A 29 5.50 2.90 1.21
N SER A 30 4.83 3.71 0.39
CA SER A 30 4.19 3.24 -0.84
C SER A 30 5.19 2.77 -1.88
N ASP A 31 6.30 3.50 -2.04
CA ASP A 31 7.36 3.15 -3.00
C ASP A 31 8.14 1.90 -2.56
N GLY A 32 8.18 1.64 -1.25
CA GLY A 32 8.86 0.50 -0.66
C GLY A 32 8.14 -0.84 -0.81
N GLN A 33 6.90 -0.84 -1.31
CA GLN A 33 6.14 -2.09 -1.47
C GLN A 33 6.74 -2.98 -2.55
N ARG A 34 6.72 -4.30 -2.32
CA ARG A 34 7.21 -5.29 -3.28
C ARG A 34 6.38 -6.56 -3.24
N PHE A 35 6.21 -7.17 -4.40
CA PHE A 35 5.66 -8.50 -4.51
C PHE A 35 6.74 -9.56 -4.27
N GLY A 36 6.31 -10.71 -3.75
CA GLY A 36 7.14 -11.89 -3.59
C GLY A 36 6.31 -13.13 -3.37
N GLU A 37 6.98 -14.21 -2.99
CA GLU A 37 6.36 -15.47 -2.58
C GLU A 37 6.66 -15.74 -1.11
N ASP A 38 5.71 -16.35 -0.40
CA ASP A 38 5.89 -16.82 0.97
C ASP A 38 6.62 -18.18 1.01
N GLU A 39 6.77 -18.75 2.21
CA GLU A 39 7.43 -20.06 2.41
C GLU A 39 6.72 -21.24 1.71
N HIS A 40 5.46 -21.05 1.29
CA HIS A 40 4.65 -22.03 0.57
C HIS A 40 4.57 -21.72 -0.94
N GLY A 41 5.38 -20.78 -1.43
CA GLY A 41 5.36 -20.35 -2.84
C GLY A 41 4.08 -19.60 -3.22
N GLN A 42 3.35 -19.04 -2.25
CA GLN A 42 2.12 -18.29 -2.49
C GLN A 42 2.41 -16.79 -2.58
N GLU A 43 1.64 -16.08 -3.41
CA GLU A 43 1.80 -14.65 -3.62
C GLU A 43 1.63 -13.84 -2.33
N GLN A 44 2.52 -12.87 -2.15
CA GLN A 44 2.46 -11.88 -1.08
C GLN A 44 2.90 -10.50 -1.56
N LEU A 45 2.36 -9.47 -0.91
CA LEU A 45 2.78 -8.09 -1.01
C LEU A 45 3.32 -7.64 0.35
N LEU A 46 4.55 -7.15 0.35
CA LEU A 46 5.26 -6.71 1.54
C LEU A 46 5.62 -5.24 1.46
N ASP A 47 5.71 -4.55 2.59
CA ASP A 47 6.35 -3.23 2.67
C ASP A 47 7.88 -3.34 2.69
N GLU A 48 8.59 -2.21 2.70
CA GLU A 48 10.06 -2.16 2.70
C GLU A 48 10.72 -2.95 3.84
N ASN A 49 10.03 -3.07 4.99
CA ASN A 49 10.53 -3.77 6.17
C ASN A 49 10.20 -5.27 6.16
N GLY A 50 9.47 -5.75 5.14
CA GLY A 50 9.00 -7.12 5.07
C GLY A 50 7.71 -7.38 5.86
N THR A 51 7.04 -6.32 6.32
CA THR A 51 5.71 -6.44 6.92
C THR A 51 4.71 -6.85 5.85
N GLN A 52 3.82 -7.76 6.20
CA GLN A 52 2.76 -8.22 5.31
C GLN A 52 1.74 -7.10 5.07
N VAL A 53 1.61 -6.68 3.82
CA VAL A 53 0.57 -5.74 3.36
C VAL A 53 -0.64 -6.50 2.85
N MET A 54 -0.42 -7.62 2.13
CA MET A 54 -1.50 -8.48 1.64
C MET A 54 -0.98 -9.89 1.33
N MET A 55 -1.76 -10.92 1.68
CA MET A 55 -1.35 -12.33 1.55
C MET A 55 -2.35 -13.19 0.77
N ALA A 56 -1.88 -14.22 0.06
CA ALA A 56 -2.73 -15.16 -0.68
C ALA A 56 -3.84 -15.82 0.16
N TRP A 57 -3.59 -16.11 1.45
CA TRP A 57 -4.59 -16.72 2.33
C TRP A 57 -5.83 -15.84 2.56
N GLU A 58 -5.73 -14.52 2.33
CA GLU A 58 -6.84 -13.56 2.50
C GLU A 58 -7.84 -13.64 1.34
N ARG A 59 -7.44 -14.15 0.17
CA ARG A 59 -8.27 -14.22 -1.03
C ARG A 59 -9.68 -14.77 -0.80
N PRO A 60 -9.90 -15.95 -0.17
CA PRO A 60 -11.24 -16.46 0.06
C PRO A 60 -12.08 -15.56 0.98
N TYR A 61 -11.47 -14.81 1.89
CA TYR A 61 -12.18 -13.84 2.72
C TYR A 61 -12.60 -12.62 1.91
N MET A 62 -11.68 -12.02 1.14
CA MET A 62 -11.99 -10.86 0.29
C MET A 62 -13.09 -11.16 -0.73
N VAL A 63 -13.05 -12.35 -1.36
CA VAL A 63 -14.11 -12.79 -2.28
C VAL A 63 -15.47 -12.80 -1.59
N ARG A 64 -15.57 -13.34 -0.36
CA ARG A 64 -16.82 -13.34 0.40
C ARG A 64 -17.28 -11.93 0.79
N CYS A 65 -16.36 -11.02 1.12
CA CYS A 65 -16.70 -9.62 1.38
C CYS A 65 -17.33 -8.97 0.15
N ILE A 66 -16.77 -9.19 -1.05
CA ILE A 66 -17.34 -8.67 -2.29
C ILE A 66 -18.67 -9.35 -2.65
N ASP A 67 -18.78 -10.66 -2.45
CA ASP A 67 -20.04 -11.41 -2.66
C ASP A 67 -21.20 -10.80 -1.84
N ALA A 68 -20.93 -10.45 -0.59
CA ALA A 68 -21.91 -9.88 0.32
C ALA A 68 -22.43 -8.50 -0.11
N LEU A 69 -21.69 -7.77 -0.95
CA LEU A 69 -22.13 -6.50 -1.52
C LEU A 69 -23.17 -6.66 -2.63
N GLN A 70 -23.32 -7.87 -3.18
CA GLN A 70 -24.28 -8.19 -4.24
C GLN A 70 -24.22 -7.24 -5.45
N ILE A 71 -22.99 -6.89 -5.87
CA ILE A 71 -22.73 -5.98 -6.99
C ILE A 71 -23.39 -6.51 -8.27
N THR A 72 -24.00 -5.59 -9.01
CA THR A 72 -24.71 -5.83 -10.27
C THR A 72 -24.18 -4.94 -11.39
N GLU A 73 -24.61 -5.22 -12.62
CA GLU A 73 -24.27 -4.41 -13.80
C GLU A 73 -24.79 -2.96 -13.73
N ALA A 74 -25.69 -2.63 -12.80
CA ALA A 74 -26.17 -1.26 -12.60
C ALA A 74 -25.21 -0.40 -11.76
N ASP A 75 -24.31 -1.03 -10.99
CA ASP A 75 -23.52 -0.38 -9.96
C ASP A 75 -22.26 0.30 -10.49
N SER A 76 -21.82 1.35 -9.79
CA SER A 76 -20.49 1.93 -9.94
C SER A 76 -19.69 1.66 -8.68
N VAL A 77 -18.53 1.03 -8.81
CA VAL A 77 -17.69 0.62 -7.69
C VAL A 77 -16.43 1.48 -7.65
N LEU A 78 -16.12 2.01 -6.47
CA LEU A 78 -14.83 2.63 -6.15
C LEU A 78 -14.07 1.70 -5.20
N GLU A 79 -12.92 1.21 -5.65
CA GLU A 79 -11.97 0.44 -4.85
C GLU A 79 -10.76 1.34 -4.50
N ILE A 80 -10.33 1.30 -3.23
CA ILE A 80 -9.17 2.05 -2.74
C ILE A 80 -8.15 1.03 -2.25
N GLY A 81 -7.03 0.93 -2.96
CA GLY A 81 -6.00 -0.10 -2.78
C GLY A 81 -6.28 -1.31 -3.67
N PHE A 82 -5.42 -1.56 -4.65
CA PHE A 82 -5.51 -2.72 -5.55
C PHE A 82 -4.85 -3.96 -4.94
N GLY A 83 -3.70 -3.77 -4.28
CA GLY A 83 -2.92 -4.85 -3.68
C GLY A 83 -2.62 -5.99 -4.66
N CYS A 84 -3.01 -7.21 -4.33
CA CYS A 84 -2.86 -8.40 -5.20
C CYS A 84 -4.04 -8.61 -6.17
N GLY A 85 -5.01 -7.68 -6.24
CA GLY A 85 -6.12 -7.72 -7.20
C GLY A 85 -7.23 -8.71 -6.88
N TYR A 86 -7.26 -9.31 -5.68
CA TYR A 86 -8.28 -10.31 -5.32
C TYR A 86 -9.70 -9.74 -5.29
N SER A 87 -9.88 -8.58 -4.65
CA SER A 87 -11.14 -7.86 -4.64
C SER A 87 -11.49 -7.37 -6.04
N ALA A 88 -10.52 -6.74 -6.73
CA ALA A 88 -10.71 -6.24 -8.09
C ALA A 88 -11.18 -7.31 -9.08
N ASP A 89 -10.59 -8.51 -9.07
CA ASP A 89 -11.00 -9.63 -9.91
C ASP A 89 -12.45 -10.04 -9.60
N ARG A 90 -12.83 -10.12 -8.32
CA ARG A 90 -14.19 -10.51 -7.94
C ARG A 90 -15.22 -9.43 -8.26
N ILE A 91 -14.90 -8.16 -8.05
CA ILE A 91 -15.74 -7.02 -8.45
C ILE A 91 -15.93 -7.05 -9.97
N GLN A 92 -14.84 -7.18 -10.73
CA GLN A 92 -14.90 -7.18 -12.19
C GLN A 92 -15.70 -8.36 -12.75
N ALA A 93 -15.66 -9.53 -12.09
CA ALA A 93 -16.48 -10.68 -12.45
C ALA A 93 -18.00 -10.41 -12.31
N ALA A 94 -18.41 -9.47 -11.45
CA ALA A 94 -19.80 -9.02 -11.34
C ALA A 94 -20.21 -8.01 -12.42
N ARG A 95 -19.27 -7.57 -13.27
CA ARG A 95 -19.47 -6.66 -14.39
C ARG A 95 -20.19 -5.35 -14.03
N PRO A 96 -19.76 -4.61 -12.98
CA PRO A 96 -20.36 -3.33 -12.66
C PRO A 96 -20.29 -2.38 -13.86
N ARG A 97 -21.24 -1.43 -13.95
CA ARG A 97 -21.26 -0.38 -14.98
C ARG A 97 -19.96 0.42 -15.05
N ARG A 98 -19.30 0.58 -13.91
CA ARG A 98 -17.99 1.24 -13.78
C ARG A 98 -17.24 0.67 -12.61
N HIS A 99 -15.94 0.45 -12.80
CA HIS A 99 -15.02 0.07 -11.74
C HIS A 99 -13.83 1.02 -11.74
N THR A 100 -13.73 1.87 -10.72
CA THR A 100 -12.63 2.81 -10.53
C THR A 100 -11.76 2.31 -9.39
N ILE A 101 -10.46 2.16 -9.64
CA ILE A 101 -9.48 1.70 -8.64
C ILE A 101 -8.45 2.81 -8.41
N ILE A 102 -8.20 3.14 -7.15
CA ILE A 102 -7.14 4.07 -6.74
C ILE A 102 -6.03 3.27 -6.08
N GLU A 103 -4.79 3.46 -6.52
CA GLU A 103 -3.60 2.83 -5.95
C GLU A 103 -2.48 3.87 -5.79
N CYS A 104 -1.74 3.78 -4.69
CA CYS A 104 -0.70 4.72 -4.29
C CYS A 104 0.72 4.17 -4.47
N ALA A 105 0.92 2.85 -4.44
CA ALA A 105 2.22 2.22 -4.59
C ALA A 105 2.54 1.98 -6.07
N GLU A 106 3.61 2.57 -6.58
CA GLU A 106 3.99 2.42 -8.01
C GLU A 106 4.17 0.95 -8.44
N PRO A 107 4.82 0.06 -7.65
CA PRO A 107 4.95 -1.35 -8.02
C PRO A 107 3.59 -2.06 -8.16
N VAL A 108 2.61 -1.69 -7.35
CA VAL A 108 1.24 -2.21 -7.41
C VAL A 108 0.48 -1.58 -8.58
N LEU A 109 0.68 -0.29 -8.83
CA LEU A 109 0.08 0.46 -9.92
C LEU A 109 0.50 -0.09 -11.30
N GLU A 110 1.74 -0.54 -11.45
CA GLU A 110 2.20 -1.24 -12.66
C GLU A 110 1.39 -2.50 -12.94
N ARG A 111 1.17 -3.34 -11.91
CA ARG A 111 0.32 -4.53 -12.03
C ARG A 111 -1.14 -4.18 -12.31
N LEU A 112 -1.67 -3.14 -11.64
CA LEU A 112 -3.03 -2.65 -11.90
C LEU A 112 -3.20 -2.22 -13.35
N ARG A 113 -2.25 -1.45 -13.91
CA ARG A 113 -2.29 -1.02 -15.32
C ARG A 113 -2.30 -2.21 -16.27
N ALA A 114 -1.45 -3.21 -16.03
CA ALA A 114 -1.41 -4.44 -16.83
C ALA A 114 -2.72 -5.23 -16.70
N TRP A 115 -3.25 -5.37 -15.48
CA TRP A 115 -4.52 -6.03 -15.20
C TRP A 115 -5.70 -5.35 -15.93
N ALA A 116 -5.74 -4.02 -15.93
CA ALA A 116 -6.78 -3.24 -16.59
C ALA A 116 -6.67 -3.33 -18.13
N ALA A 117 -5.45 -3.29 -18.69
CA ALA A 117 -5.23 -3.39 -20.13
C ALA A 117 -5.73 -4.73 -20.72
N ALA A 118 -5.68 -5.81 -19.95
CA ALA A 118 -6.19 -7.13 -20.36
C ALA A 118 -7.72 -7.23 -20.34
N ARG A 119 -8.43 -6.21 -19.83
CA ARG A 119 -9.89 -6.20 -19.63
C ARG A 119 -10.46 -4.88 -20.16
N PRO A 120 -10.73 -4.77 -21.47
CA PRO A 120 -11.41 -3.58 -21.98
C PRO A 120 -12.75 -3.41 -21.26
N GLY A 121 -12.99 -2.20 -20.77
CA GLY A 121 -14.18 -1.82 -20.01
C GLY A 121 -15.47 -1.87 -20.81
#